data_AF-A0A328P1X9-F1
#
_entry.id   AF-A0A328P1X9-F1
#
_cell.length_a   1.000
_cell.length_b   1.000
_cell.length_c   1.000
_cell.angle_alpha   90.00
_cell.angle_beta   90.00
_cell.angle_gamma   90.00
#
_symmetry.space_group_name_H-M   'P 1'
#
loop_
_entity.id
_entity.type
_entity.pdbx_description
1 polymer ?
#
loop_
_entity_poly.entity_id
_entity_poly.type
_entity_poly.pdbx_seq_one_letter_code
_entity_poly.pdbx_strand_id
1 'polypeptide(L)'
;MWANFWAMPKLLRLMTGHALACVTFLVMSVVPNDSFAIEGRHVSQAEWWSSGAGPFASLVGIFGLLAGVSLLRKARWARFLYLAFATVGLVIPYPVMGNPTLGLVGLLLVAAAAVYLFKAQGAVSYFEQEIPRKIGN
;
A
#
# COMPACT_ATOMS: atom_id res chain seq x y z
N MET A 1 -14.66 -11.87 -2.39
CA MET A 1 -13.81 -10.71 -2.08
C MET A 1 -14.62 -9.51 -1.62
N TRP A 2 -15.71 -9.15 -2.30
CA TRP A 2 -16.58 -8.04 -1.89
C TRP A 2 -17.16 -8.19 -0.48
N ALA A 3 -17.67 -9.37 -0.12
CA ALA A 3 -18.13 -9.67 1.24
C ALA A 3 -17.03 -9.47 2.29
N ASN A 4 -15.78 -9.88 1.99
CA ASN A 4 -14.65 -9.68 2.91
C ASN A 4 -14.35 -8.21 3.12
N PHE A 5 -14.41 -7.38 2.06
CA PHE A 5 -14.16 -5.95 2.16
C PHE A 5 -15.16 -5.24 3.08
N TRP A 6 -16.45 -5.59 2.97
CA TRP A 6 -17.50 -5.00 3.80
C TRP A 6 -17.52 -5.54 5.23
N ALA A 7 -16.99 -6.73 5.47
CA ALA A 7 -16.80 -7.30 6.80
C ALA A 7 -15.61 -6.68 7.56
N MET A 8 -14.73 -5.92 6.88
CA MET A 8 -13.59 -5.27 7.54
C MET A 8 -14.06 -4.16 8.51
N PRO A 9 -13.38 -4.00 9.66
CA PRO A 9 -13.48 -2.78 10.44
C PRO A 9 -13.13 -1.55 9.60
N LYS A 10 -13.74 -0.40 9.90
CA LYS A 10 -13.62 0.82 9.08
C LYS A 10 -12.18 1.20 8.72
N LEU A 11 -11.26 1.17 9.69
CA LEU A 11 -9.86 1.52 9.46
C LEU A 11 -9.14 0.49 8.60
N LEU A 12 -9.33 -0.81 8.85
CA LEU A 12 -8.76 -1.87 7.99
C LEU A 12 -9.28 -1.78 6.54
N ARG A 13 -10.55 -1.41 6.37
CA ARG A 13 -11.16 -1.16 5.07
C ARG A 13 -10.52 0.04 4.37
N LEU A 14 -10.26 1.12 5.09
CA LEU A 14 -9.54 2.29 4.58
C LEU A 14 -8.11 1.92 4.16
N MET A 15 -7.38 1.20 5.01
CA MET A 15 -6.02 0.71 4.72
C MET A 15 -5.99 -0.17 3.47
N THR A 16 -6.95 -1.10 3.35
CA THR A 16 -7.09 -1.96 2.17
C THR A 16 -7.41 -1.15 0.92
N GLY A 17 -8.37 -0.22 1.00
CA GLY A 17 -8.73 0.65 -0.11
C GLY A 17 -7.58 1.53 -0.56
N HIS A 18 -6.83 2.11 0.38
CA HIS A 18 -5.63 2.90 0.10
C HIS A 18 -4.56 2.07 -0.62
N ALA A 19 -4.22 0.88 -0.09
CA ALA A 19 -3.23 0.00 -0.71
C ALA A 19 -3.62 -0.38 -2.16
N LEU A 20 -4.90 -0.69 -2.40
CA LEU A 20 -5.40 -0.97 -3.74
C LEU A 20 -5.37 0.27 -4.64
N ALA A 21 -5.73 1.44 -4.12
CA ALA A 21 -5.70 2.68 -4.89
C ALA A 21 -4.27 3.05 -5.34
N CYS A 22 -3.24 2.65 -4.58
CA CYS A 22 -1.85 2.85 -4.98
C CYS A 22 -1.45 2.11 -6.26
N VAL A 23 -2.24 1.16 -6.77
CA VAL A 23 -2.02 0.59 -8.12
C VAL A 23 -2.00 1.67 -9.21
N THR A 24 -2.67 2.80 -8.98
CA THR A 24 -2.62 3.94 -9.89
C THR A 24 -1.20 4.48 -10.08
N PHE A 25 -0.32 4.40 -9.08
CA PHE A 25 1.09 4.77 -9.23
C PHE A 25 1.84 3.86 -10.19
N LEU A 26 1.54 2.55 -10.19
CA LEU A 26 2.09 1.64 -11.18
C LEU A 26 1.62 2.03 -12.58
N VAL A 27 0.31 2.24 -12.76
CA VAL A 27 -0.27 2.64 -14.06
C VAL A 27 0.37 3.94 -14.55
N MET A 28 0.41 4.99 -13.71
CA MET A 28 1.05 6.26 -14.06
C MET A 28 2.53 6.11 -14.40
N SER A 29 3.24 5.18 -13.76
CA SER A 29 4.67 4.99 -14.00
C SER A 29 4.97 4.27 -15.32
N VAL A 30 4.18 3.24 -15.65
CA VAL A 30 4.44 2.37 -16.81
C VAL A 30 3.76 2.83 -18.08
N VAL A 31 2.59 3.46 -17.98
CA VAL A 31 1.85 3.92 -19.16
C VAL A 31 2.56 5.16 -19.71
N PRO A 32 2.96 5.14 -21.00
CA PRO A 32 3.57 6.30 -21.62
C PRO A 32 2.70 7.53 -21.51
N ASN A 33 3.28 8.58 -20.93
CA ASN A 33 2.69 9.89 -20.84
C ASN A 33 3.77 10.89 -21.21
N ASP A 34 3.51 11.64 -22.29
CA ASP A 34 4.46 12.62 -22.82
C ASP A 34 4.54 13.90 -21.96
N SER A 35 3.86 13.93 -20.81
CA SER A 35 3.67 15.15 -20.03
C SER A 35 3.59 14.92 -18.51
N PHE A 36 4.58 14.23 -17.90
CA PHE A 36 4.69 14.28 -16.43
C PHE A 36 5.01 15.71 -15.99
N ALA A 37 4.05 16.42 -15.43
CA ALA A 37 4.27 17.73 -14.84
C ALA A 37 4.77 17.55 -13.40
N ILE A 38 6.07 17.73 -13.18
CA ILE A 38 6.69 17.69 -11.85
C ILE A 38 7.20 19.09 -11.55
N GLU A 39 6.67 19.72 -10.50
CA GLU A 39 7.05 21.08 -10.08
C GLU A 39 6.98 22.12 -11.22
N GLY A 40 6.02 21.97 -12.13
CA GLY A 40 5.83 22.87 -13.27
C GLY A 40 6.74 22.61 -14.47
N ARG A 41 7.61 21.60 -14.41
CA ARG A 41 8.42 21.12 -15.53
C ARG A 41 7.80 19.87 -16.16
N HIS A 42 7.79 19.82 -17.49
CA HIS A 42 7.53 18.58 -18.22
C HIS A 42 8.74 17.66 -18.14
N VAL A 43 8.52 16.46 -17.62
CA VAL A 43 9.51 15.39 -17.50
C VAL A 43 9.12 14.30 -18.49
N SER A 44 10.06 13.94 -19.35
CA SER A 44 9.87 12.83 -20.29
C SER A 44 9.78 11.51 -19.54
N GLN A 45 9.16 10.49 -20.14
CA GLN A 45 9.12 9.17 -19.51
C GLN A 45 10.52 8.58 -19.27
N ALA A 46 11.48 8.86 -20.16
CA ALA A 46 12.87 8.43 -19.97
C ALA A 46 13.50 9.06 -18.71
N GLU A 47 13.33 10.37 -18.52
CA GLU A 47 13.81 11.08 -17.33
C GLU A 47 13.09 10.60 -16.05
N TRP A 48 11.78 10.35 -16.13
CA TRP A 48 10.99 9.79 -15.03
C TRP A 48 11.54 8.44 -14.55
N TRP A 49 11.92 7.56 -15.48
CA TRP A 49 12.49 6.26 -15.14
C TRP A 49 13.95 6.35 -14.71
N SER A 50 14.77 7.16 -15.37
CA SER A 50 16.20 7.29 -15.06
C SER A 50 16.46 8.01 -13.74
N SER A 51 15.54 8.88 -13.29
CA SER A 51 15.61 9.54 -11.98
C SER A 51 15.31 8.60 -10.80
N GLY A 52 14.82 7.39 -11.05
CA GLY A 52 14.38 6.44 -10.02
C GLY A 52 12.94 6.66 -9.53
N ALA A 53 12.30 7.78 -9.87
CA ALA A 53 10.92 8.07 -9.49
C ALA A 53 9.94 7.05 -10.10
N GLY A 54 10.13 6.68 -11.37
CA GLY A 54 9.33 5.66 -12.03
C GLY A 54 9.44 4.27 -11.40
N PRO A 55 10.66 3.70 -11.27
CA PRO A 55 10.88 2.46 -10.54
C PRO A 55 10.26 2.47 -9.15
N PHE A 56 10.41 3.57 -8.39
CA PHE A 56 9.84 3.69 -7.05
C PHE A 56 8.30 3.68 -7.06
N ALA A 57 7.66 4.48 -7.93
CA ALA A 57 6.21 4.51 -8.07
C ALA A 57 5.65 3.14 -8.48
N SER A 58 6.35 2.43 -9.38
CA SER A 58 6.01 1.07 -9.78
C SER A 58 6.09 0.10 -8.62
N LEU A 59 7.15 0.16 -7.80
CA LEU A 59 7.29 -0.65 -6.59
C LEU A 59 6.14 -0.38 -5.61
N VAL A 60 5.84 0.88 -5.32
CA VAL A 60 4.72 1.25 -4.44
C VAL A 60 3.40 0.69 -4.95
N GLY A 61 3.14 0.78 -6.26
CA GLY A 61 1.91 0.24 -6.85
C GLY A 61 1.82 -1.28 -6.81
N ILE A 62 2.93 -2.00 -7.06
CA ILE A 62 2.98 -3.47 -6.96
C ILE A 62 2.77 -3.92 -5.51
N PHE A 63 3.53 -3.35 -4.58
CA PHE A 63 3.41 -3.68 -3.16
C PHE A 63 2.03 -3.31 -2.61
N GLY A 64 1.47 -2.18 -3.04
CA GLY A 64 0.11 -1.75 -2.69
C GLY A 64 -0.94 -2.77 -3.17
N LEU A 65 -0.86 -3.19 -4.43
CA LEU A 65 -1.76 -4.20 -4.97
C LEU A 65 -1.66 -5.54 -4.21
N LEU A 66 -0.44 -6.03 -3.99
CA LEU A 66 -0.20 -7.27 -3.24
C LEU A 66 -0.70 -7.17 -1.80
N ALA A 67 -0.43 -6.06 -1.11
CA ALA A 67 -0.90 -5.80 0.24
C ALA A 67 -2.43 -5.76 0.27
N GLY A 68 -3.07 -4.96 -0.57
CA GLY A 68 -4.53 -4.85 -0.63
C GLY A 68 -5.23 -6.17 -0.92
N VAL A 69 -4.75 -6.92 -1.92
CA VAL A 69 -5.30 -8.25 -2.26
C VAL A 69 -5.07 -9.24 -1.12
N SER A 70 -3.90 -9.23 -0.48
CA SER A 70 -3.62 -10.13 0.63
C SER A 70 -4.52 -9.85 1.85
N LEU A 71 -4.80 -8.58 2.16
CA LEU A 71 -5.74 -8.17 3.21
C LEU A 71 -7.17 -8.63 2.90
N LEU A 72 -7.63 -8.45 1.66
CA LEU A 72 -8.94 -8.95 1.19
C LEU A 72 -9.06 -10.47 1.30
N ARG A 73 -7.98 -11.19 1.01
CA ARG A 73 -7.94 -12.66 1.05
C ARG A 73 -7.67 -13.22 2.44
N LYS A 74 -7.47 -12.36 3.46
CA LYS A 74 -7.05 -12.77 4.81
C LYS A 74 -5.81 -13.66 4.77
N ALA A 75 -4.87 -13.40 3.87
CA ALA A 75 -3.68 -14.22 3.72
C ALA A 75 -2.84 -14.19 5.01
N ARG A 76 -2.16 -15.31 5.33
CA ARG A 76 -1.32 -15.43 6.54
C ARG A 76 -0.29 -14.31 6.68
N TRP A 77 0.20 -13.78 5.56
CA TRP A 77 1.24 -12.75 5.53
C TRP A 77 0.69 -11.34 5.24
N ALA A 78 -0.63 -11.16 5.21
CA ALA A 78 -1.25 -9.91 4.78
C ALA A 78 -0.84 -8.70 5.64
N ARG A 79 -0.75 -8.91 6.96
CA ARG A 79 -0.33 -7.85 7.91
C ARG A 79 1.11 -7.42 7.62
N PHE A 80 2.02 -8.38 7.43
CA PHE A 80 3.41 -8.10 7.12
C PHE A 80 3.59 -7.44 5.75
N LEU A 81 2.86 -7.90 4.72
CA LEU A 81 2.90 -7.28 3.39
C LEU A 81 2.40 -5.83 3.42
N TYR A 82 1.35 -5.54 4.19
CA TYR A 82 0.90 -4.16 4.35
C TYR A 82 1.94 -3.28 5.06
N LEU A 83 2.59 -3.80 6.11
CA LEU A 83 3.66 -3.04 6.79
C LEU A 83 4.87 -2.80 5.88
N ALA A 84 5.25 -3.79 5.07
CA ALA A 84 6.30 -3.65 4.08
C ALA A 84 5.94 -2.56 3.05
N PHE A 85 4.73 -2.62 2.49
CA PHE A 85 4.18 -1.59 1.61
C PHE A 85 4.23 -0.20 2.26
N ALA A 86 3.72 -0.05 3.47
CA ALA A 86 3.70 1.22 4.18
C ALA A 86 5.11 1.74 4.47
N THR A 87 6.07 0.85 4.76
CA THR A 87 7.47 1.21 4.98
C THR A 87 8.12 1.72 3.71
N VAL A 88 7.91 1.01 2.59
CA VAL A 88 8.42 1.42 1.27
C VAL A 88 7.82 2.76 0.85
N GLY A 89 6.52 2.96 1.05
CA GLY A 89 5.84 4.19 0.62
C GLY A 89 6.05 5.39 1.53
N LEU A 90 6.19 5.19 2.84
CA LEU A 90 6.16 6.28 3.83
C LEU A 90 7.46 6.48 4.60
N VAL A 91 8.42 5.55 4.58
CA VAL A 91 9.65 5.67 5.38
C VAL A 91 10.86 5.83 4.49
N ILE A 92 11.06 4.91 3.55
CA ILE A 92 12.26 4.86 2.71
C ILE A 92 12.50 6.12 1.85
N PRO A 93 11.50 6.75 1.20
CA PRO A 93 11.78 7.84 0.26
C PRO A 93 12.30 9.10 0.95
N TYR A 94 11.83 9.41 2.17
CA TYR A 94 12.07 10.72 2.77
C TYR A 94 13.54 10.97 3.18
N PRO A 95 14.27 10.03 3.80
CA PRO A 95 15.70 10.19 4.04
C PRO A 95 16.51 10.32 2.74
N VAL A 96 16.13 9.57 1.70
CA VAL A 96 16.79 9.62 0.38
C VAL A 96 16.59 10.97 -0.29
N MET A 97 15.42 11.59 -0.09
CA MET A 97 15.09 12.93 -0.58
C MET A 97 15.58 14.06 0.34
N GLY A 98 16.41 13.75 1.35
CA GLY A 98 16.99 14.76 2.24
C GLY A 98 16.02 15.34 3.28
N ASN A 99 14.87 14.70 3.52
CA ASN A 99 13.87 15.13 4.50
C ASN A 99 13.64 14.07 5.60
N PRO A 100 14.61 13.82 6.48
CA PRO A 100 14.51 12.75 7.49
C PRO A 100 13.36 12.97 8.48
N THR A 101 12.93 14.22 8.72
CA THR A 101 11.81 14.54 9.60
C THR A 101 10.50 13.92 9.11
N LEU A 102 10.22 13.99 7.80
CA LEU A 102 9.06 13.29 7.22
C LEU A 102 9.19 11.77 7.29
N GLY A 103 10.42 11.24 7.22
CA GLY A 103 10.70 9.82 7.45
C GLY A 103 10.31 9.36 8.86
N LEU A 104 10.54 10.19 9.89
CA LEU A 104 10.10 9.92 11.26
C LEU A 104 8.57 9.88 11.38
N VAL A 105 7.87 10.82 10.73
CA VAL A 105 6.40 10.80 10.69
C VAL A 105 5.90 9.52 10.02
N GLY A 106 6.51 9.13 8.90
CA GLY A 106 6.22 7.87 8.24
C GLY A 106 6.44 6.65 9.15
N LEU A 107 7.53 6.63 9.89
CA LEU A 107 7.84 5.54 10.83
C LEU A 107 6.79 5.45 11.94
N LEU A 108 6.35 6.59 12.49
CA LEU A 108 5.26 6.64 13.47
C LEU A 108 3.95 6.11 12.90
N LEU A 109 3.61 6.45 11.65
CA LEU A 109 2.43 5.92 10.97
C LEU A 109 2.52 4.41 10.73
N VAL A 110 3.69 3.90 10.33
CA VAL A 110 3.92 2.45 10.19
C VAL A 110 3.80 1.74 11.54
N ALA A 111 4.36 2.31 12.61
CA ALA A 111 4.24 1.75 13.95
C ALA A 111 2.78 1.74 14.44
N ALA A 112 2.04 2.82 14.21
CA ALA A 112 0.61 2.90 14.52
C ALA A 112 -0.20 1.86 13.73
N ALA A 113 0.10 1.68 12.44
CA ALA A 113 -0.52 0.64 11.61
C ALA A 113 -0.19 -0.76 12.13
N ALA A 114 1.04 -1.01 12.59
CA ALA A 114 1.44 -2.29 13.18
C ALA A 114 0.66 -2.55 14.48
N VAL A 115 0.60 -1.57 15.39
CA VAL A 115 -0.20 -1.69 16.62
C VAL A 115 -1.66 -1.99 16.28
N TYR A 116 -2.25 -1.29 15.31
CA TYR A 116 -3.61 -1.55 14.88
C TYR A 116 -3.79 -2.98 14.32
N LEU A 117 -2.96 -3.41 13.37
CA LEU A 117 -3.09 -4.71 12.71
C LEU A 117 -2.89 -5.91 13.64
N PHE A 118 -2.10 -5.75 14.71
CA PHE A 118 -1.75 -6.85 15.61
C PHE A 118 -2.44 -6.79 16.97
N LYS A 119 -2.86 -5.61 17.45
CA LYS A 119 -3.45 -5.46 18.79
C LYS A 119 -4.90 -5.00 18.77
N ALA A 120 -5.38 -4.33 17.73
CA ALA A 120 -6.78 -3.90 17.72
C ALA A 120 -7.70 -5.10 17.49
N GLN A 121 -8.58 -5.36 18.46
CA GLN A 121 -9.47 -6.52 18.47
C GLN A 121 -10.26 -6.67 17.16
N GLY A 122 -10.81 -5.58 16.61
CA GLY A 122 -11.53 -5.63 15.33
C GLY A 122 -10.67 -6.12 14.16
N ALA A 123 -9.41 -5.68 14.07
CA ALA A 123 -8.51 -6.13 13.01
C ALA A 123 -8.10 -7.59 13.22
N VAL A 124 -7.76 -7.97 14.46
CA VAL A 124 -7.39 -9.35 14.82
C VAL A 124 -8.53 -10.32 14.51
N SER A 125 -9.74 -10.04 15.01
CA SER A 125 -10.93 -10.87 14.78
C SER A 125 -11.27 -11.01 13.30
N TYR A 126 -11.06 -9.97 12.47
CA TYR A 126 -11.29 -10.07 11.03
C TYR A 126 -10.42 -11.17 10.38
N PHE A 127 -9.15 -11.29 10.77
CA PHE A 127 -8.23 -12.30 10.23
C PHE A 127 -8.46 -13.70 10.81
N GLU A 128 -8.99 -13.81 12.03
CA GLU A 128 -9.26 -15.08 12.71
C GLU A 128 -10.61 -15.69 12.31
N GLN A 129 -11.55 -14.89 11.81
CA GLN A 129 -12.81 -15.39 11.26
C GLN A 129 -12.56 -16.30 10.06
N GLU A 130 -12.82 -17.59 10.25
CA GLU A 130 -12.88 -18.56 9.15
C GLU A 130 -13.91 -18.11 8.11
N ILE A 131 -13.51 -18.15 6.85
CA ILE A 131 -14.45 -17.95 5.75
C ILE A 131 -15.31 -19.22 5.71
N PRO A 132 -16.65 -19.13 5.85
CA PRO A 132 -17.49 -20.31 5.70
C PRO A 132 -17.20 -20.91 4.32
N ARG A 133 -16.55 -22.09 4.30
CA ARG A 133 -16.43 -22.87 3.08
C ARG A 133 -17.85 -23.23 2.72
N LYS A 134 -18.34 -22.75 1.57
CA LYS A 134 -19.50 -23.38 0.94
C LYS A 134 -19.10 -24.83 0.75
N ILE A 135 -19.62 -25.71 1.61
CA ILE A 135 -19.58 -27.15 1.41
C ILE A 135 -20.32 -27.34 0.09
N GLY A 136 -19.59 -27.75 -0.95
CA GLY A 136 -20.18 -28.04 -2.25
C GLY A 136 -21.20 -29.15 -2.08
N ASN A 137 -22.41 -28.90 -2.57
CA ASN A 137 -23.34 -29.94 -3.01
C ASN A 137 -22.96 -30.33 -4.45
#